data_AF-A0A7K0DF79-F1
#
_entry.id   AF-A0A7K0DF79-F1
#
_cell.length_a   1.000
_cell.length_b   1.000
_cell.length_c   1.000
_cell.angle_alpha   90.00
_cell.angle_beta   90.00
_cell.angle_gamma   90.00
#
_symmetry.space_group_name_H-M   'P 1'
#
loop_
_entity.id
_entity.type
_entity.pdbx_description
1 polymer ?
#
loop_
_entity_poly.entity_id
_entity_poly.type
_entity_poly.pdbx_seq_one_letter_code
_entity_poly.pdbx_strand_id
1 'polypeptide(L)' 'MAMVETIIDIDEQALAAAAEILGTTTSSDTVNAALREIGQRAVARFGEMTGKG' A
#
# COMPACT_ATOMS: atom_id res chain seq x y z
N MET A 1 -3.48 15.82 0.16
CA MET A 1 -3.85 14.44 -0.25
C MET A 1 -5.17 14.13 0.44
N ALA A 2 -6.23 13.83 -0.29
CA ALA A 2 -7.51 13.49 0.35
C ALA A 2 -7.43 12.06 0.91
N MET A 3 -7.78 11.88 2.18
CA MET A 3 -7.95 10.56 2.79
C MET A 3 -9.41 10.38 3.13
N VAL A 4 -9.93 9.17 2.92
CA VAL A 4 -11.32 8.81 3.18
C VAL A 4 -11.31 7.79 4.30
N GLU A 5 -12.07 8.07 5.36
CA GLU A 5 -12.27 7.11 6.44
C GLU A 5 -13.23 6.01 5.96
N THR A 6 -12.76 4.77 6.00
CA THR A 6 -13.52 3.61 5.57
C THR A 6 -13.47 2.57 6.67
N ILE A 7 -14.62 2.00 7.01
CA ILE A 7 -14.69 0.85 7.91
C ILE A 7 -14.57 -0.40 7.05
N ILE A 8 -13.47 -1.13 7.20
CA ILE A 8 -13.19 -2.41 6.55
C ILE A 8 -12.67 -3.39 7.58
N ASP A 9 -13.02 -4.66 7.41
CA ASP A 9 -12.38 -5.75 8.15
C ASP A 9 -11.01 -6.04 7.55
N ILE A 10 -9.99 -6.05 8.41
CA ILE A 10 -8.60 -6.31 8.04
C ILE A 10 -8.13 -7.50 8.86
N ASP A 11 -7.42 -8.42 8.19
CA ASP A 11 -6.73 -9.49 8.89
C ASP A 11 -5.61 -8.91 9.77
N GLU A 12 -5.77 -9.04 11.10
CA GLU A 12 -4.81 -8.49 12.07
C GLU A 12 -3.41 -9.08 11.92
N GLN A 13 -3.29 -10.35 11.50
CA GLN A 13 -1.98 -10.97 11.33
C GLN A 13 -1.26 -10.43 10.09
N ALA A 14 -1.98 -10.28 8.98
CA ALA A 14 -1.46 -9.64 7.78
C ALA A 14 -1.08 -8.18 8.05
N LEU A 15 -1.89 -7.47 8.83
CA LEU A 15 -1.61 -6.09 9.23
C LEU A 15 -0.35 -6.00 10.11
N ALA A 16 -0.20 -6.88 11.09
CA ALA A 16 0.98 -6.92 11.95
C ALA A 16 2.25 -7.22 11.15
N ALA A 17 2.22 -8.24 10.28
CA ALA A 17 3.35 -8.58 9.42
C ALA A 17 3.73 -7.42 8.49
N ALA A 18 2.74 -6.73 7.90
CA ALA A 18 2.98 -5.56 7.09
C ALA A 18 3.55 -4.39 7.92
N ALA A 19 3.09 -4.20 9.15
CA ALA A 19 3.58 -3.14 10.03
C ALA A 19 5.03 -3.37 10.44
N GLU A 20 5.43 -4.62 10.71
CA GLU A 20 6.82 -4.98 11.00
C GLU A 20 7.74 -4.72 9.81
N ILE A 21 7.30 -5.08 8.59
CA ILE A 21 8.08 -4.88 7.36
C ILE A 21 8.19 -3.39 7.01
N LEU A 22 7.09 -2.65 7.15
CA LEU A 22 6.99 -1.23 6.75
C LEU A 22 7.45 -0.28 7.86
N GLY A 23 7.64 -0.77 9.10
CA GLY A 23 8.04 0.02 10.26
C GLY A 23 6.97 1.00 10.75
N THR A 24 5.69 0.66 10.54
CA THR A 24 4.55 1.54 10.82
C THR A 24 3.92 1.22 12.18
N THR A 25 3.29 2.22 12.79
CA THR A 25 2.73 2.11 14.16
C THR A 25 1.21 2.10 14.22
N THR A 26 0.53 2.53 13.16
CA THR A 26 -0.94 2.58 13.11
C THR A 26 -1.46 1.81 11.91
N SER A 27 -2.64 1.19 12.05
CA SER A 27 -3.26 0.40 10.99
C SER A 27 -3.43 1.19 9.70
N SER A 28 -3.89 2.43 9.80
CA SER A 28 -4.04 3.33 8.65
C SER A 28 -2.71 3.64 7.97
N ASP A 29 -1.63 3.80 8.75
CA ASP A 29 -0.30 4.06 8.19
C ASP A 29 0.24 2.82 7.47
N THR A 30 0.09 1.63 8.07
CA THR A 30 0.44 0.35 7.44
C THR A 30 -0.30 0.16 6.12
N VAL A 31 -1.62 0.36 6.11
CA VAL A 31 -2.46 0.19 4.91
C VAL A 31 -2.08 1.21 3.85
N ASN A 32 -1.91 2.49 4.22
CA ASN A 32 -1.51 3.52 3.27
C ASN A 32 -0.11 3.29 2.70
N ALA A 33 0.84 2.84 3.52
CA ALA A 33 2.19 2.51 3.07
C ALA A 33 2.18 1.31 2.10
N ALA A 34 1.45 0.25 2.43
CA ALA A 34 1.29 -0.91 1.57
C ALA A 34 0.64 -0.56 0.22
N LEU A 35 -0.44 0.22 0.23
CA LEU A 35 -1.12 0.68 -0.99
C LEU A 35 -0.20 1.54 -1.87
N ARG A 36 0.62 2.42 -1.26
CA ARG A 36 1.60 3.23 -1.99
C ARG A 36 2.70 2.36 -2.61
N GLU A 37 3.23 1.39 -1.89
CA GLU A 37 4.27 0.49 -2.39
C GLU A 37 3.77 -0.29 -3.63
N ILE A 38 2.59 -0.88 -3.54
CA ILE A 38 1.99 -1.62 -4.66
C ILE A 38 1.63 -0.69 -5.82
N GLY A 39 1.08 0.48 -5.54
CA GLY A 39 0.79 1.49 -6.56
C GLY A 39 2.04 1.92 -7.34
N GLN A 40 3.15 2.16 -6.65
CA GLN A 40 4.44 2.49 -7.28
C GLN A 40 4.95 1.32 -8.14
N ARG A 41 4.88 0.08 -7.65
CA ARG A 41 5.26 -1.11 -8.42
C ARG A 41 4.40 -1.31 -9.66
N ALA A 42 3.10 -1.03 -9.56
CA ALA A 42 2.19 -1.08 -10.69
C ALA A 42 2.56 -0.02 -11.74
N VAL A 43 2.78 1.23 -11.32
CA VAL A 43 3.19 2.31 -12.23
C VAL A 43 4.52 2.00 -12.92
N ALA A 44 5.50 1.45 -12.21
CA ALA A 44 6.77 1.03 -12.80
C ALA A 44 6.55 -0.01 -13.91
N ARG A 45 5.77 -1.06 -13.62
CA ARG A 45 5.45 -2.12 -14.58
C ARG A 45 4.64 -1.62 -15.79
N PHE A 46 3.71 -0.69 -15.57
CA PHE A 46 2.94 -0.09 -16.66
C PHE A 46 3.76 0.88 -17.51
N GLY A 47 4.66 1.66 -16.91
CA GLY A 47 5.58 2.53 -17.62
C GLY A 47 6.51 1.77 -18.57
N GLU A 48 6.98 0.58 -18.16
CA GLU A 48 7.77 -0.32 -19.01
C GLU A 48 6.98 -0.88 -20.20
N MET A 49 5.66 -1.07 -20.06
CA MET A 49 4.79 -1.52 -21.14
C MET A 49 4.40 -0.40 -22.11
N THR A 50 4.35 0.86 -21.68
CA THR A 50 4.00 2.01 -22.52
C THR A 50 5.21 2.75 -23.11
N GLY A 51 6.42 2.44 -22.66
CA GLY A 51 7.68 3.07 -23.11
C GLY A 51 8.33 2.43 -24.34
N LYS A 52 7.60 1.60 -25.09
CA LYS A 52 8.07 1.03 -26.36
C LYS A 52 7.16 1.50 -27.49
N GLY A 53 7.34 2.75 -27.89
CA GLY A 53 6.70 3.38 -29.05
C GLY A 53 7.68 4.33 -29.71
#